data_AF-S3IV57-F1
#
_entry.id   AF-S3IV57-F1
#
_cell.length_a   1.000
_cell.length_b   1.000
_cell.length_c   1.000
_cell.angle_alpha   90.00
_cell.angle_beta   90.00
_cell.angle_gamma   90.00
#
_symmetry.space_group_name_H-M   'P 1'
#
loop_
_entity.id
_entity.type
_entity.pdbx_description
1 polymer ?
#
loop_
_entity_poly.entity_id
_entity_poly.type
_entity_poly.pdbx_seq_one_letter_code
_entity_poly.pdbx_strand_id
1 'polypeptide(L)'
;MLLLSQFRFENNQLTAPSDSASFISTNNLLHPISNALYATGEFISRHDPLIFPGAEADSICSASHLPDDIVTLLNSDGFNVVTRGLDELRCIERDKYEFFKGVAYNAIKTLDSAILQLEDKNNDELDNHLRHYGIVDPQGIKSRLIPLYNSIKSDIAERLKSKRNSVYYGYSSTSANANITAASISDGHNKVIFLTDNFFGKCTLNAINALIHEVAHHHSKVDLFQIIKEKSCLDDKSGSEIAVHAQLDDVSDDYSSSTRKLEQRNIFTDLYISHLYNMNIKEFVDIFNTNSTIKEEALFINSDSISHLAIALGNYGFKKNGTMPLLDTSEFKTGEAQET
;
A
#
# COMPACT_ATOMS: atom_id res chain seq x y z
N MET A 1 17.29 -12.24 3.29
CA MET A 1 16.36 -11.18 2.83
C MET A 1 15.17 -11.28 3.80
N LEU A 2 15.03 -10.32 4.70
CA LEU A 2 14.10 -10.42 5.84
C LEU A 2 12.74 -9.83 5.44
N LEU A 3 11.71 -10.66 5.59
CA LEU A 3 10.30 -10.36 5.38
C LEU A 3 9.75 -9.52 6.55
N LEU A 4 9.22 -8.34 6.25
CA LEU A 4 8.31 -7.63 7.15
C LEU A 4 6.87 -7.97 6.79
N SER A 5 6.44 -9.19 7.10
CA SER A 5 5.02 -9.53 7.06
C SER A 5 4.62 -10.27 8.34
N GLN A 6 3.99 -9.50 9.23
CA GLN A 6 3.15 -9.93 10.37
C GLN A 6 3.84 -10.61 11.57
N PHE A 7 4.09 -9.84 12.63
CA PHE A 7 4.16 -10.36 14.00
C PHE A 7 2.81 -10.17 14.70
N ARG A 8 2.15 -11.28 15.05
CA ARG A 8 1.09 -11.31 16.07
C ARG A 8 1.68 -11.88 17.36
N PHE A 9 1.63 -11.13 18.45
CA PHE A 9 1.77 -11.70 19.80
C PHE A 9 0.40 -11.67 20.48
N GLU A 10 -0.23 -12.83 20.59
CA GLU A 10 -1.24 -13.07 21.61
C GLU A 10 -0.51 -13.40 22.92
N ASN A 11 -0.75 -12.64 23.98
CA ASN A 11 -0.46 -13.10 25.33
C ASN A 11 -1.63 -12.76 26.25
N ASN A 12 -2.33 -13.82 26.64
CA ASN A 12 -3.33 -13.80 27.70
C ASN A 12 -2.64 -13.89 29.07
N GLN A 13 -3.09 -13.01 29.96
CA GLN A 13 -3.12 -13.11 31.43
C GLN A 13 -1.82 -13.41 32.19
N LEU A 14 -1.45 -12.47 33.07
CA LEU A 14 -1.19 -12.78 34.47
C LEU A 14 -1.40 -11.55 35.37
N THR A 15 -1.96 -11.85 36.53
CA THR A 15 -2.53 -11.05 37.61
C THR A 15 -1.54 -10.11 38.33
N ALA A 16 -2.08 -8.99 38.84
CA ALA A 16 -1.46 -8.14 39.87
C ALA A 16 -1.15 -8.94 41.17
N PRO A 17 -0.22 -8.46 42.02
CA PRO A 17 -0.62 -7.52 43.08
C PRO A 17 0.40 -6.40 43.41
N SER A 18 -0.06 -5.55 44.33
CA SER A 18 0.45 -4.31 44.92
C SER A 18 1.93 -4.27 45.37
N ASP A 19 2.52 -3.07 45.37
CA ASP A 19 2.83 -2.35 46.62
C ASP A 19 3.33 -0.91 46.41
N SER A 20 3.03 -0.09 47.40
CA SER A 20 3.06 1.37 47.51
C SER A 20 4.46 1.99 47.70
N ALA A 21 4.64 3.23 47.19
CA ALA A 21 5.44 4.25 47.87
C ALA A 21 4.98 5.68 47.48
N SER A 22 4.53 6.41 48.50
CA SER A 22 4.12 7.82 48.48
C SER A 22 5.31 8.79 48.44
N PHE A 23 5.23 9.86 47.65
CA PHE A 23 6.02 11.08 47.85
C PHE A 23 5.18 12.35 47.64
N ILE A 24 5.61 13.41 48.33
CA ILE A 24 4.82 14.49 48.95
C ILE A 24 4.44 15.63 47.99
N SER A 25 3.22 16.15 48.20
CA SER A 25 2.58 17.31 47.58
C SER A 25 3.35 18.64 47.72
N THR A 26 3.57 19.33 46.60
CA THR A 26 4.02 20.74 46.52
C THR A 26 3.18 21.52 45.50
N ASN A 27 1.86 21.59 45.67
CA ASN A 27 0.95 22.18 44.66
C ASN A 27 0.30 23.54 45.00
N ASN A 28 0.72 24.27 46.03
CA ASN A 28 -0.04 25.47 46.47
C ASN A 28 0.61 26.84 46.22
N LEU A 29 1.67 26.97 45.41
CA LEU A 29 2.34 28.26 45.15
C LEU A 29 2.33 28.75 43.69
N LEU A 30 1.83 27.96 42.72
CA LEU A 30 1.86 28.32 41.29
C LEU A 30 0.55 28.94 40.74
N HIS A 31 -0.53 28.91 41.52
CA HIS A 31 -1.86 29.32 41.06
C HIS A 31 -2.05 30.83 40.81
N PRO A 32 -1.44 31.77 41.58
CA PRO A 32 -1.64 33.20 41.36
C PRO A 32 -0.90 33.74 40.11
N ILE A 33 0.27 33.17 39.79
CA ILE A 33 1.11 33.62 38.67
C ILE A 33 0.52 33.16 37.33
N SER A 34 -0.01 31.92 37.28
CA SER A 34 -0.67 31.39 36.09
C SER A 34 -1.92 32.20 35.71
N ASN A 35 -2.72 32.59 36.70
CA ASN A 35 -3.92 33.40 36.46
C ASN A 35 -3.59 34.84 36.01
N ALA A 36 -2.49 35.43 36.50
CA ALA A 36 -2.05 36.75 36.06
C ALA A 36 -1.52 36.76 34.62
N LEU A 37 -0.78 35.72 34.22
CA LEU A 37 -0.28 35.56 32.86
C LEU A 37 -1.41 35.31 31.85
N TYR A 38 -2.41 34.52 32.24
CA TYR A 38 -3.60 34.28 31.41
C TYR A 38 -4.42 35.56 31.18
N ALA A 39 -4.67 36.34 32.24
CA ALA A 39 -5.39 37.61 32.13
C ALA A 39 -4.62 38.68 31.32
N THR A 40 -3.28 38.68 31.42
CA THR A 40 -2.42 39.58 30.62
C THR A 40 -2.43 39.19 29.14
N GLY A 41 -2.43 37.89 28.83
CA GLY A 41 -2.57 37.39 27.46
C GLY A 41 -3.89 37.74 26.80
N GLU A 42 -5.01 37.62 27.52
CA GLU A 42 -6.32 38.06 27.02
C GLU A 42 -6.40 39.57 26.79
N PHE A 43 -5.78 40.37 27.66
CA PHE A 43 -5.79 41.84 27.54
C PHE A 43 -5.01 42.32 26.31
N ILE A 44 -3.82 41.74 26.06
CA ILE A 44 -3.01 42.05 24.86
C ILE A 44 -3.75 41.62 23.59
N SER A 45 -4.37 40.43 23.59
CA SER A 45 -5.13 39.93 22.44
C SER A 45 -6.33 40.81 22.06
N ARG A 46 -6.99 41.45 23.03
CA ARG A 46 -8.19 42.28 22.79
C ARG A 46 -7.89 43.73 22.46
N HIS A 47 -6.66 44.21 22.70
CA HIS A 47 -6.31 45.63 22.62
C HIS A 47 -5.07 45.93 21.77
N ASP A 48 -4.54 44.96 21.03
CA ASP A 48 -3.43 45.19 20.10
C ASP A 48 -3.91 46.07 18.91
N PRO A 49 -3.39 47.30 18.73
CA PRO A 49 -3.78 48.19 17.64
C PRO A 49 -3.23 47.75 16.27
N LEU A 50 -2.47 46.65 16.20
CA LEU A 50 -1.78 46.17 15.00
C LEU A 50 -2.40 44.92 14.36
N ILE A 51 -3.68 44.63 14.60
CA ILE A 51 -4.39 43.55 13.90
C ILE A 51 -4.56 43.92 12.42
N PHE A 52 -3.59 43.53 11.60
CA PHE A 52 -3.80 43.36 10.17
C PHE A 52 -4.74 42.16 9.95
N PRO A 53 -5.63 42.18 8.93
CA PRO A 53 -6.38 40.99 8.56
C PRO A 53 -5.34 39.89 8.26
N GLY A 54 -5.30 38.89 9.14
CA GLY A 54 -4.29 37.85 9.10
C GLY A 54 -4.32 37.17 7.74
N ALA A 55 -3.23 37.28 6.98
CA ALA A 55 -2.87 36.21 6.08
C ALA A 55 -2.81 34.94 6.94
N GLU A 56 -3.63 33.94 6.62
CA GLU A 56 -3.47 32.61 7.22
C GLU A 56 -2.00 32.22 6.97
N ALA A 57 -1.18 32.27 8.01
CA ALA A 57 0.18 31.78 7.91
C ALA A 57 0.07 30.28 7.63
N ASP A 58 0.58 29.85 6.48
CA ASP A 58 0.77 28.42 6.19
C ASP A 58 1.42 27.79 7.42
N SER A 59 0.80 26.71 7.93
CA SER A 59 1.31 26.05 9.13
C SER A 59 2.78 25.69 8.89
N ILE A 60 3.67 26.16 9.77
CA ILE A 60 5.08 25.73 9.76
C ILE A 60 5.07 24.22 9.76
N CYS A 61 5.65 23.62 8.72
CA CYS A 61 5.68 22.17 8.54
C CYS A 61 6.60 21.58 9.60
N SER A 62 6.00 21.31 10.76
CA SER A 62 6.66 20.75 11.91
C SER A 62 6.70 19.24 11.72
N ALA A 63 7.81 18.75 11.20
CA ALA A 63 8.15 17.32 11.18
C ALA A 63 8.46 16.75 12.59
N SER A 64 8.29 17.55 13.65
CA SER A 64 8.64 17.18 15.01
C SER A 64 7.45 16.52 15.71
N HIS A 65 7.18 15.28 15.33
CA HIS A 65 6.33 14.39 16.11
C HIS A 65 7.21 13.40 16.88
N LEU A 66 6.94 13.23 18.19
CA LEU A 66 7.52 12.12 18.96
C LEU A 66 7.29 10.80 18.20
N PRO A 67 8.26 9.85 18.15
CA PRO A 67 8.08 8.59 17.45
C PRO A 67 6.80 7.90 17.92
N ASP A 68 5.94 7.52 16.98
CA ASP A 68 4.86 6.56 17.27
C ASP A 68 5.43 5.13 17.20
N ASP A 69 4.64 4.14 17.63
CA ASP A 69 5.06 2.73 17.65
C ASP A 69 5.47 2.25 16.24
N ILE A 70 4.83 2.79 15.20
CA ILE A 70 5.13 2.49 13.78
C ILE A 70 6.51 3.00 13.38
N VAL A 71 6.86 4.24 13.71
CA VAL A 71 8.19 4.80 13.43
C VAL A 71 9.27 4.04 14.19
N THR A 72 9.00 3.64 15.43
CA THR A 72 9.94 2.83 16.21
C THR A 72 10.18 1.47 15.56
N LEU A 73 9.11 0.80 15.11
CA LEU A 73 9.18 -0.46 14.36
C LEU A 73 10.02 -0.28 13.08
N LEU A 74 9.66 0.68 12.23
CA LEU A 74 10.36 0.99 10.98
C LEU A 74 11.85 1.27 11.19
N ASN A 75 12.19 2.07 12.21
CA ASN A 75 13.58 2.35 12.55
C ASN A 75 14.33 1.10 13.01
N SER A 76 13.68 0.23 13.79
CA SER A 76 14.28 -1.05 14.23
C SER A 76 14.55 -2.00 13.07
N ASP A 77 13.73 -1.91 12.02
CA ASP A 77 13.89 -2.68 10.80
C ASP A 77 14.88 -2.04 9.81
N GLY A 78 15.48 -0.90 10.15
CA GLY A 78 16.48 -0.23 9.31
C GLY A 78 15.88 0.69 8.25
N PHE A 79 14.74 1.32 8.53
CA PHE A 79 14.20 2.42 7.73
C PHE A 79 14.25 3.74 8.49
N ASN A 80 14.58 4.83 7.80
CA ASN A 80 14.46 6.18 8.33
C ASN A 80 13.16 6.80 7.81
N VAL A 81 12.23 7.12 8.71
CA VAL A 81 10.97 7.79 8.35
C VAL A 81 11.20 9.29 8.13
N VAL A 82 10.77 9.80 6.98
CA VAL A 82 10.86 11.22 6.60
C VAL A 82 9.53 11.93 6.84
N THR A 83 8.40 11.33 6.45
CA THR A 83 7.07 11.96 6.63
C THR A 83 6.03 10.98 7.15
N ARG A 84 5.07 11.49 7.93
CA ARG A 84 3.92 10.77 8.48
C ARG A 84 2.64 11.45 8.01
N GLY A 85 1.86 10.74 7.20
CA GLY A 85 0.63 11.25 6.62
C GLY A 85 0.86 12.10 5.37
N LEU A 86 -0.22 12.30 4.62
CA LEU A 86 -0.19 12.99 3.33
C LEU A 86 -0.03 14.50 3.45
N ASP A 87 -0.47 15.12 4.55
CA ASP A 87 -0.29 16.56 4.75
C ASP A 87 1.18 16.93 4.93
N GLU A 88 1.94 16.12 5.69
CA GLU A 88 3.38 16.31 5.85
C GLU A 88 4.11 16.01 4.53
N LEU A 89 3.75 14.91 3.85
CA LEU A 89 4.30 14.60 2.53
C LEU A 89 4.07 15.74 1.53
N ARG A 90 2.85 16.30 1.49
CA ARG A 90 2.52 17.45 0.62
C ARG A 90 3.40 18.65 0.90
N CYS A 91 3.72 18.91 2.16
CA CYS A 91 4.53 20.07 2.51
C CYS A 91 6.02 19.87 2.21
N ILE A 92 6.58 18.72 2.56
CA ILE A 92 8.03 18.49 2.52
C ILE A 92 8.47 17.98 1.15
N GLU A 93 7.65 17.14 0.51
CA GLU A 93 7.97 16.38 -0.70
C GLU A 93 6.80 16.44 -1.69
N ARG A 94 6.52 17.63 -2.23
CA ARG A 94 5.32 17.91 -3.04
C ARG A 94 5.18 16.99 -4.26
N ASP A 95 6.28 16.71 -4.96
CA ASP A 95 6.23 15.84 -6.15
C ASP A 95 5.86 14.40 -5.77
N LYS A 96 6.42 13.87 -4.69
CA LYS A 96 6.04 12.55 -4.13
C LYS A 96 4.57 12.52 -3.72
N TYR A 97 4.05 13.60 -3.14
CA TYR A 97 2.62 13.73 -2.83
C TYR A 97 1.74 13.66 -4.09
N GLU A 98 2.04 14.44 -5.13
CA GLU A 98 1.25 14.44 -6.37
C GLU A 98 1.37 13.10 -7.11
N PHE A 99 2.57 12.49 -7.12
CA PHE A 99 2.78 11.14 -7.64
C PHE A 99 1.89 10.12 -6.93
N PHE A 100 1.95 10.04 -5.59
CA PHE A 100 1.14 9.10 -4.82
C PHE A 100 -0.35 9.32 -5.05
N LYS A 101 -0.80 10.58 -5.07
CA LYS A 101 -2.20 10.93 -5.33
C LYS A 101 -2.65 10.48 -6.73
N GLY A 102 -1.82 10.68 -7.75
CA GLY A 102 -2.07 10.20 -9.11
C GLY A 102 -2.15 8.68 -9.19
N VAL A 103 -1.19 7.97 -8.55
CA VAL A 103 -1.17 6.50 -8.47
C VAL A 103 -2.41 5.97 -7.75
N ALA A 104 -2.79 6.55 -6.61
CA ALA A 104 -3.98 6.15 -5.86
C ALA A 104 -5.28 6.38 -6.66
N TYR A 105 -5.38 7.51 -7.36
CA TYR A 105 -6.50 7.76 -8.27
C TYR A 105 -6.58 6.70 -9.38
N ASN A 106 -5.45 6.39 -10.02
CA ASN A 106 -5.38 5.39 -11.08
C ASN A 106 -5.73 3.99 -10.55
N ALA A 107 -5.25 3.61 -9.36
CA ALA A 107 -5.58 2.35 -8.71
C ALA A 107 -7.09 2.23 -8.46
N ILE A 108 -7.74 3.29 -7.96
CA ILE A 108 -9.20 3.33 -7.78
C ILE A 108 -9.92 3.14 -9.12
N LYS A 109 -9.49 3.81 -10.19
CA LYS A 109 -10.10 3.67 -11.53
C LYS A 109 -9.93 2.27 -12.11
N THR A 110 -8.76 1.67 -11.93
CA THR A 110 -8.49 0.28 -12.32
C THR A 110 -9.41 -0.68 -11.57
N LEU A 111 -9.56 -0.52 -10.24
CA LEU A 111 -10.45 -1.33 -9.41
C LEU A 111 -11.92 -1.12 -9.79
N ASP A 112 -12.37 0.11 -10.03
CA ASP A 112 -13.73 0.39 -10.49
C ASP A 112 -14.04 -0.31 -11.80
N SER A 113 -13.12 -0.25 -12.77
CA SER A 113 -13.25 -0.96 -14.04
C SER A 113 -13.31 -2.48 -13.82
N ALA A 114 -12.40 -3.05 -13.02
CA ALA A 114 -12.39 -4.47 -12.72
C ALA A 114 -13.69 -4.95 -12.04
N ILE A 115 -14.18 -4.22 -11.03
CA ILE A 115 -15.43 -4.52 -10.32
C ILE A 115 -16.60 -4.51 -11.29
N LEU A 116 -16.71 -3.49 -12.16
CA LEU A 116 -17.76 -3.38 -13.16
C LEU A 116 -17.79 -4.60 -14.10
N GLN A 117 -16.62 -5.08 -14.52
CA GLN A 117 -16.55 -6.28 -15.36
C GLN A 117 -16.96 -7.55 -14.61
N LEU A 118 -16.59 -7.67 -13.34
CA LEU A 118 -16.95 -8.83 -12.51
C LEU A 118 -18.45 -8.87 -12.17
N GLU A 119 -19.11 -7.70 -12.07
CA GLU A 119 -20.55 -7.59 -11.80
C GLU A 119 -21.42 -8.00 -13.00
N ASP A 120 -20.87 -7.98 -14.22
CA ASP A 120 -21.54 -8.47 -15.42
C ASP A 120 -21.63 -10.00 -15.43
N LYS A 121 -22.77 -10.50 -14.93
CA LYS A 121 -23.05 -11.93 -14.79
C LYS A 121 -23.16 -12.68 -16.13
N ASN A 122 -23.40 -11.96 -17.23
CA ASN A 122 -23.62 -12.55 -18.55
C ASN A 122 -22.44 -12.35 -19.51
N ASN A 123 -21.25 -12.06 -18.97
CA ASN A 123 -20.05 -11.85 -19.77
C ASN A 123 -19.27 -13.15 -20.00
N ASP A 124 -19.73 -13.96 -20.95
CA ASP A 124 -19.07 -15.21 -21.36
C ASP A 124 -17.63 -14.99 -21.87
N GLU A 125 -17.39 -13.83 -22.49
CA GLU A 125 -16.05 -13.46 -22.97
C GLU A 125 -15.08 -13.26 -21.80
N LEU A 126 -15.51 -12.56 -20.75
CA LEU A 126 -14.74 -12.41 -19.53
C LEU A 126 -14.51 -13.76 -18.86
N ASP A 127 -15.53 -14.62 -18.78
CA ASP A 127 -15.38 -15.95 -18.19
C ASP A 127 -14.31 -16.76 -18.95
N ASN A 128 -14.23 -16.61 -20.27
CA ASN A 128 -13.16 -17.23 -21.07
C ASN A 128 -11.78 -16.62 -20.78
N HIS A 129 -11.69 -15.31 -20.55
CA HIS A 129 -10.42 -14.68 -20.12
C HIS A 129 -9.98 -15.16 -18.74
N LEU A 130 -10.91 -15.26 -17.78
CA LEU A 130 -10.62 -15.80 -16.44
C LEU A 130 -10.10 -17.24 -16.53
N ARG A 131 -10.71 -18.07 -17.38
CA ARG A 131 -10.21 -19.43 -17.64
C ARG A 131 -8.84 -19.44 -18.30
N HIS A 132 -8.58 -18.52 -19.22
CA HIS A 132 -7.26 -18.34 -19.84
C HIS A 132 -6.18 -17.95 -18.82
N TYR A 133 -6.57 -17.26 -17.75
CA TYR A 133 -5.71 -16.93 -16.62
C TYR A 133 -5.59 -18.06 -15.58
N GLY A 134 -6.17 -19.24 -15.83
CA GLY A 134 -6.07 -20.41 -14.97
C GLY A 134 -7.12 -20.49 -13.86
N ILE A 135 -8.17 -19.68 -13.92
CA ILE A 135 -9.32 -19.73 -13.00
C ILE A 135 -10.30 -20.80 -13.48
N VAL A 136 -10.74 -21.67 -12.57
CA VAL A 136 -11.49 -22.88 -12.91
C VAL A 136 -12.98 -22.62 -12.74
N ASP A 137 -13.35 -21.91 -11.68
CA ASP A 137 -14.71 -21.43 -11.42
C ASP A 137 -14.79 -19.90 -11.49
N PRO A 138 -15.00 -19.32 -12.70
CA PRO A 138 -15.18 -17.88 -12.87
C PRO A 138 -16.29 -17.28 -12.00
N GLN A 139 -17.38 -18.00 -11.75
CA GLN A 139 -18.52 -17.46 -11.00
C GLN A 139 -18.21 -17.46 -9.50
N GLY A 140 -17.61 -18.54 -9.00
CA GLY A 140 -17.09 -18.62 -7.64
C GLY A 140 -16.07 -17.53 -7.35
N ILE A 141 -15.07 -17.33 -8.24
CA ILE A 141 -14.04 -16.31 -8.01
C ILE A 141 -14.61 -14.88 -8.08
N LYS A 142 -15.52 -14.58 -9.01
CA LYS A 142 -16.17 -13.26 -9.12
C LYS A 142 -16.80 -12.84 -7.80
N SER A 143 -17.55 -13.77 -7.18
CA SER A 143 -18.22 -13.52 -5.89
C SER A 143 -17.25 -13.19 -4.75
N ARG A 144 -16.00 -13.68 -4.82
CA ARG A 144 -14.94 -13.44 -3.82
C ARG A 144 -14.13 -12.19 -4.13
N LEU A 145 -13.89 -11.89 -5.41
CA LEU A 145 -13.09 -10.74 -5.86
C LEU A 145 -13.85 -9.42 -5.71
N ILE A 146 -15.15 -9.36 -6.02
CA ILE A 146 -15.95 -8.13 -5.91
C ILE A 146 -15.88 -7.50 -4.50
N PRO A 147 -16.17 -8.22 -3.40
CA PRO A 147 -16.09 -7.63 -2.07
C PRO A 147 -14.64 -7.29 -1.66
N LEU A 148 -13.66 -8.09 -2.09
CA LEU A 148 -12.24 -7.80 -1.85
C LEU A 148 -11.79 -6.51 -2.53
N TYR A 149 -12.06 -6.36 -3.84
CA TYR A 149 -11.69 -5.16 -4.60
C TYR A 149 -12.44 -3.93 -4.12
N ASN A 150 -13.71 -4.05 -3.71
CA ASN A 150 -14.40 -2.93 -3.05
C ASN A 150 -13.72 -2.52 -1.74
N SER A 151 -13.25 -3.49 -0.94
CA SER A 151 -12.54 -3.22 0.31
C SER A 151 -11.19 -2.52 0.05
N ILE A 152 -10.38 -3.06 -0.86
CA ILE A 152 -9.11 -2.46 -1.28
C ILE A 152 -9.32 -1.04 -1.80
N LYS A 153 -10.32 -0.84 -2.68
CA LYS A 153 -10.68 0.48 -3.21
C LYS A 153 -11.02 1.46 -2.08
N SER A 154 -11.85 1.03 -1.13
CA SER A 154 -12.24 1.84 0.02
C SER A 154 -11.03 2.22 0.87
N ASP A 155 -10.13 1.27 1.12
CA ASP A 155 -8.90 1.46 1.86
C ASP A 155 -7.95 2.48 1.20
N ILE A 156 -7.80 2.44 -0.13
CA ILE A 156 -7.02 3.42 -0.89
C ILE A 156 -7.70 4.80 -0.82
N ALA A 157 -9.03 4.85 -1.00
CA ALA A 157 -9.78 6.11 -0.96
C ALA A 157 -9.77 6.76 0.43
N GLU A 158 -9.78 5.97 1.50
CA GLU A 158 -9.65 6.45 2.88
C GLU A 158 -8.30 7.10 3.10
N ARG A 159 -7.21 6.50 2.61
CA ARG A 159 -5.86 7.04 2.73
C ARG A 159 -5.70 8.42 2.08
N LEU A 160 -6.43 8.69 1.00
CA LEU A 160 -6.47 10.01 0.36
C LEU A 160 -7.24 11.08 1.16
N LYS A 161 -8.16 10.67 2.04
CA LYS A 161 -9.04 11.56 2.82
C LYS A 161 -8.62 11.69 4.28
N SER A 162 -7.83 10.74 4.76
CA SER A 162 -7.52 10.58 6.18
C SER A 162 -6.72 11.76 6.72
N LYS A 163 -7.21 12.33 7.82
CA LYS A 163 -6.44 13.24 8.69
C LYS A 163 -5.50 12.48 9.64
N ARG A 164 -5.57 11.14 9.67
CA ARG A 164 -4.65 10.28 10.42
C ARG A 164 -3.47 9.90 9.53
N ASN A 165 -2.33 9.65 10.17
CA ASN A 165 -1.12 9.16 9.52
C ASN A 165 -1.34 7.72 9.03
N SER A 166 -1.84 7.56 7.80
CA SER A 166 -2.10 6.26 7.17
C SER A 166 -1.13 5.91 6.04
N VAL A 167 -0.28 6.88 5.68
CA VAL A 167 0.77 6.77 4.67
C VAL A 167 2.05 7.32 5.28
N TYR A 168 3.11 6.54 5.30
CA TYR A 168 4.43 6.93 5.77
C TYR A 168 5.38 6.91 4.58
N TYR A 169 6.36 7.79 4.57
CA TYR A 169 7.44 7.76 3.59
C TYR A 169 8.79 7.84 4.28
N GLY A 170 9.76 7.10 3.75
CA GLY A 170 11.12 7.08 4.26
C GLY A 170 12.10 6.39 3.30
N TYR A 171 13.30 6.14 3.78
CA TYR A 171 14.35 5.47 3.00
C TYR A 171 15.05 4.40 3.82
N SER A 172 15.61 3.40 3.15
CA SER A 172 16.38 2.36 3.81
C SER A 172 17.71 2.89 4.35
N SER A 173 18.06 2.55 5.59
CA SER A 173 19.39 2.76 6.15
C SER A 173 20.33 1.57 5.94
N THR A 174 19.83 0.47 5.35
CA THR A 174 20.57 -0.77 5.15
C THR A 174 20.52 -1.24 3.69
N SER A 175 21.57 -1.96 3.26
CA SER A 175 21.57 -2.58 1.92
C SER A 175 20.56 -3.72 1.80
N ALA A 176 20.19 -4.37 2.92
CA ALA A 176 19.25 -5.48 2.94
C ALA A 176 17.82 -5.06 2.51
N ASN A 177 17.45 -3.82 2.78
CA ASN A 177 16.13 -3.26 2.49
C ASN A 177 16.14 -2.29 1.31
N ALA A 178 17.28 -2.15 0.63
CA ALA A 178 17.46 -1.18 -0.44
C ALA A 178 16.52 -1.39 -1.65
N ASN A 179 15.96 -2.58 -1.82
CA ASN A 179 15.04 -2.92 -2.92
C ASN A 179 13.56 -2.89 -2.50
N ILE A 180 13.26 -2.64 -1.22
CA ILE A 180 11.87 -2.56 -0.76
C ILE A 180 11.23 -1.33 -1.40
N THR A 181 10.08 -1.53 -2.03
CA THR A 181 9.32 -0.48 -2.71
C THR A 181 8.31 0.15 -1.77
N ALA A 182 7.46 -0.69 -1.21
CA ALA A 182 6.45 -0.32 -0.26
C ALA A 182 6.28 -1.48 0.73
N ALA A 183 5.58 -1.22 1.83
CA ALA A 183 5.23 -2.22 2.80
C ALA A 183 3.93 -1.86 3.51
N SER A 184 3.03 -2.83 3.66
CA SER A 184 1.90 -2.77 4.57
C SER A 184 2.35 -3.07 5.99
N ILE A 185 2.10 -2.14 6.91
CA ILE A 185 2.49 -2.25 8.33
C ILE A 185 1.23 -2.19 9.19
N SER A 186 1.16 -3.06 10.19
CA SER A 186 0.05 -3.10 11.14
C SER A 186 0.59 -3.16 12.56
N ASP A 187 0.15 -2.24 13.41
CA ASP A 187 0.41 -2.25 14.86
C ASP A 187 -0.68 -3.02 15.66
N GLY A 188 -1.64 -3.62 14.95
CA GLY A 188 -2.77 -4.36 15.53
C GLY A 188 -4.05 -3.54 15.64
N HIS A 189 -3.96 -2.20 15.64
CA HIS A 189 -5.10 -1.29 15.68
C HIS A 189 -5.20 -0.42 14.42
N ASN A 190 -4.07 -0.10 13.81
CA ASN A 190 -3.93 0.71 12.60
C ASN A 190 -3.19 -0.08 11.53
N LYS A 191 -3.61 0.11 10.29
CA LYS A 191 -2.97 -0.43 9.09
C LYS A 191 -2.48 0.72 8.23
N VAL A 192 -1.18 0.79 8.00
CA VAL A 192 -0.55 1.90 7.28
C VAL A 192 0.25 1.37 6.10
N ILE A 193 0.49 2.24 5.13
CA ILE A 193 1.39 1.93 4.02
C ILE A 193 2.66 2.74 4.23
N PHE A 194 3.79 2.07 4.22
CA PHE A 194 5.11 2.70 4.15
C PHE A 194 5.61 2.68 2.71
N LEU A 195 6.04 3.82 2.20
CA LEU A 195 6.56 4.02 0.85
C LEU A 195 8.05 4.36 0.94
N THR A 196 8.87 3.77 0.07
CA THR A 196 10.29 4.14 -0.05
C THR A 196 10.53 4.97 -1.31
N ASP A 197 11.74 5.52 -1.47
CA ASP A 197 12.15 6.19 -2.70
C ASP A 197 11.97 5.30 -3.96
N ASN A 198 12.11 3.98 -3.84
CA ASN A 198 11.89 3.08 -4.97
C ASN A 198 10.45 3.12 -5.47
N PHE A 199 9.45 3.35 -4.60
CA PHE A 199 8.06 3.51 -5.03
C PHE A 199 7.90 4.71 -5.96
N PHE A 200 8.57 5.83 -5.65
CA PHE A 200 8.46 7.07 -6.41
C PHE A 200 9.29 7.08 -7.71
N GLY A 201 10.21 6.13 -7.88
CA GLY A 201 10.91 5.88 -9.14
C GLY A 201 10.17 4.94 -10.10
N LYS A 202 9.15 4.20 -9.63
CA LYS A 202 8.43 3.20 -10.46
C LYS A 202 7.57 3.85 -11.52
N CYS A 203 7.50 3.20 -12.69
CA CYS A 203 6.48 3.50 -13.69
C CYS A 203 5.07 3.46 -13.11
N THR A 204 4.21 4.27 -13.69
CA THR A 204 2.85 4.53 -13.20
C THR A 204 2.11 3.21 -12.94
N LEU A 205 2.18 2.25 -13.88
CA LEU A 205 1.50 0.97 -13.71
C LEU A 205 2.13 0.06 -12.65
N ASN A 206 3.46 0.09 -12.51
CA ASN A 206 4.16 -0.66 -11.48
C ASN A 206 3.86 -0.10 -10.08
N ALA A 207 3.73 1.21 -9.94
CA ALA A 207 3.33 1.87 -8.70
C ALA A 207 1.87 1.56 -8.34
N ILE A 208 0.96 1.52 -9.32
CA ILE A 208 -0.43 1.06 -9.13
C ILE A 208 -0.45 -0.39 -8.62
N ASN A 209 0.32 -1.28 -9.26
CA ASN A 209 0.41 -2.67 -8.85
C ASN A 209 0.90 -2.82 -7.41
N ALA A 210 2.01 -2.13 -7.07
CA ALA A 210 2.56 -2.13 -5.72
C ALA A 210 1.54 -1.61 -4.69
N LEU A 211 0.83 -0.51 -4.99
CA LEU A 211 -0.17 0.03 -4.07
C LEU A 211 -1.33 -0.95 -3.82
N ILE A 212 -1.85 -1.58 -4.87
CA ILE A 212 -2.93 -2.57 -4.74
C ILE A 212 -2.43 -3.80 -3.98
N HIS A 213 -1.21 -4.26 -4.26
CA HIS A 213 -0.55 -5.37 -3.59
C HIS A 213 -0.43 -5.09 -2.08
N GLU A 214 0.11 -3.94 -1.68
CA GLU A 214 0.28 -3.62 -0.26
C GLU A 214 -1.06 -3.54 0.47
N VAL A 215 -2.06 -2.93 -0.15
CA VAL A 215 -3.40 -2.85 0.45
C VAL A 215 -4.07 -4.23 0.52
N ALA A 216 -3.76 -5.14 -0.41
CA ALA A 216 -4.27 -6.51 -0.35
C ALA A 216 -3.82 -7.24 0.93
N HIS A 217 -2.62 -6.98 1.46
CA HIS A 217 -2.17 -7.54 2.74
C HIS A 217 -3.07 -7.16 3.92
N HIS A 218 -3.70 -5.99 3.89
CA HIS A 218 -4.69 -5.62 4.91
C HIS A 218 -5.92 -6.53 4.92
N HIS A 219 -6.16 -7.26 3.84
CA HIS A 219 -7.26 -8.21 3.68
C HIS A 219 -6.77 -9.67 3.71
N SER A 220 -5.75 -9.92 4.52
CA SER A 220 -5.18 -11.26 4.81
C SER A 220 -4.63 -11.96 3.58
N LYS A 221 -4.16 -11.20 2.59
CA LYS A 221 -3.38 -11.72 1.47
C LYS A 221 -1.91 -11.79 1.85
N VAL A 222 -1.19 -12.72 1.23
CA VAL A 222 0.20 -13.05 1.57
C VAL A 222 1.04 -13.14 0.31
N ASP A 223 2.36 -13.05 0.45
CA ASP A 223 3.30 -13.24 -0.66
C ASP A 223 3.71 -14.71 -0.74
N LEU A 224 2.99 -15.49 -1.54
CA LEU A 224 3.37 -16.87 -1.81
C LEU A 224 4.41 -16.93 -2.92
N PHE A 225 4.16 -16.22 -4.02
CA PHE A 225 4.99 -16.25 -5.21
C PHE A 225 4.84 -14.97 -6.02
N GLN A 226 5.88 -14.68 -6.79
CA GLN A 226 5.94 -13.51 -7.65
C GLN A 226 5.32 -13.80 -9.02
N ILE A 227 4.50 -12.86 -9.49
CA ILE A 227 4.11 -12.78 -10.91
C ILE A 227 5.25 -12.04 -11.62
N ILE A 228 5.97 -12.71 -12.52
CA ILE A 228 7.12 -12.11 -13.20
C ILE A 228 6.62 -11.13 -14.26
N LYS A 229 7.13 -9.91 -14.20
CA LYS A 229 6.98 -8.90 -15.26
C LYS A 229 8.26 -8.91 -16.11
N GLU A 230 8.16 -9.21 -17.40
CA GLU A 230 9.35 -9.26 -18.27
C GLU A 230 9.53 -8.00 -19.13
N LYS A 231 8.52 -7.13 -19.24
CA LYS A 231 8.60 -5.93 -20.10
C LYS A 231 8.90 -4.66 -19.33
N SER A 232 9.99 -4.01 -19.75
CA SER A 232 10.36 -2.67 -19.31
C SER A 232 9.24 -1.68 -19.67
N CYS A 233 8.96 -0.78 -18.73
CA CYS A 233 8.06 0.34 -18.97
C CYS A 233 8.81 1.54 -19.58
N LEU A 234 10.07 1.36 -19.98
CA LEU A 234 10.88 2.35 -20.65
C LEU A 234 10.98 2.01 -22.14
N ASP A 235 10.95 3.03 -22.99
CA ASP A 235 11.20 2.91 -24.42
C ASP A 235 12.68 2.63 -24.66
N ASP A 236 12.98 1.49 -25.30
CA ASP A 236 14.35 1.00 -25.53
C ASP A 236 15.28 2.00 -26.26
N LYS A 237 14.73 2.99 -26.96
CA LYS A 237 15.51 3.96 -27.75
C LYS A 237 15.81 5.23 -26.98
N SER A 238 14.82 5.73 -26.24
CA SER A 238 14.88 7.02 -25.56
C SER A 238 15.14 6.90 -24.06
N GLY A 239 14.94 5.71 -23.47
CA GLY A 239 14.91 5.50 -22.03
C GLY A 239 13.75 6.20 -21.34
N SER A 240 12.80 6.78 -22.09
CA SER A 240 11.64 7.48 -21.54
C SER A 240 10.53 6.49 -21.21
N GLU A 241 9.72 6.78 -20.19
CA GLU A 241 8.59 5.92 -19.85
C GLU A 241 7.57 5.89 -21.00
N ILE A 242 7.16 4.68 -21.39
CA ILE A 242 6.09 4.52 -22.38
C ILE A 242 4.75 4.95 -21.78
N ALA A 243 3.85 5.45 -22.62
CA ALA A 243 2.54 5.90 -22.15
C ALA A 243 1.78 4.81 -21.38
N VAL A 244 1.04 5.20 -20.33
CA VAL A 244 0.34 4.28 -19.41
C VAL A 244 -0.53 3.25 -20.13
N HIS A 245 -1.18 3.63 -21.23
CA HIS A 245 -1.99 2.72 -22.04
C HIS A 245 -1.16 1.59 -22.67
N ALA A 246 0.06 1.87 -23.12
CA ALA A 246 0.96 0.86 -23.66
C ALA A 246 1.48 -0.07 -22.55
N GLN A 247 1.71 0.45 -21.34
CA GLN A 247 2.10 -0.36 -20.18
C GLN A 247 1.02 -1.39 -19.80
N LEU A 248 -0.27 -1.07 -19.99
CA LEU A 248 -1.39 -1.93 -19.61
C LEU A 248 -1.51 -3.20 -20.46
N ASP A 249 -1.10 -3.14 -21.73
CA ASP A 249 -1.23 -4.25 -22.67
C ASP A 249 -0.42 -5.48 -22.26
N ASP A 250 0.68 -5.26 -21.55
CA ASP A 250 1.61 -6.32 -21.17
C ASP A 250 1.14 -7.13 -19.95
N VAL A 251 0.33 -6.54 -19.07
CA VAL A 251 -0.01 -7.15 -17.77
C VAL A 251 -0.86 -8.41 -17.89
N SER A 252 -1.75 -8.48 -18.89
CA SER A 252 -2.57 -9.66 -19.12
C SER A 252 -1.73 -10.88 -19.55
N ASP A 253 -0.71 -10.64 -20.37
CA ASP A 253 0.19 -11.69 -20.86
C ASP A 253 1.09 -12.19 -19.73
N ASP A 254 1.66 -11.28 -18.94
CA ASP A 254 2.52 -11.58 -17.79
C ASP A 254 1.77 -12.34 -16.68
N TYR A 255 0.51 -11.96 -16.42
CA TYR A 255 -0.34 -12.69 -15.50
C TYR A 255 -0.60 -14.11 -16.04
N SER A 256 -1.04 -14.26 -17.29
CA SER A 256 -1.35 -15.58 -17.85
C SER A 256 -0.12 -16.49 -17.88
N SER A 257 1.06 -15.97 -18.24
CA SER A 257 2.29 -16.77 -18.29
C SER A 257 2.67 -17.30 -16.90
N SER A 258 2.66 -16.42 -15.89
CA SER A 258 3.03 -16.74 -14.52
C SER A 258 2.04 -17.68 -13.83
N THR A 259 0.74 -17.55 -14.12
CA THR A 259 -0.29 -18.40 -13.49
C THR A 259 -0.47 -19.73 -14.22
N ARG A 260 -0.10 -19.87 -15.49
CA ARG A 260 -0.22 -21.15 -16.21
C ARG A 260 0.67 -22.23 -15.62
N LYS A 261 1.95 -21.90 -15.36
CA LYS A 261 2.92 -22.83 -14.80
C LYS A 261 3.83 -22.12 -13.82
N LEU A 262 3.67 -22.45 -12.54
CA LEU A 262 4.52 -21.94 -11.48
C LEU A 262 5.85 -22.70 -11.45
N GLU A 263 6.95 -21.98 -11.24
CA GLU A 263 8.27 -22.60 -11.06
C GLU A 263 8.80 -22.28 -9.66
N GLN A 264 9.70 -23.13 -9.15
CA GLN A 264 10.20 -22.97 -7.77
C GLN A 264 10.92 -21.64 -7.54
N ARG A 265 11.57 -21.10 -8.58
CA ARG A 265 12.24 -19.79 -8.53
C ARG A 265 11.30 -18.61 -8.29
N ASN A 266 10.00 -18.79 -8.52
CA ASN A 266 8.99 -17.76 -8.29
C ASN A 266 8.54 -17.68 -6.82
N ILE A 267 8.85 -18.69 -6.01
CA ILE A 267 8.37 -18.74 -4.62
C ILE A 267 9.09 -17.71 -3.77
N PHE A 268 8.31 -16.91 -3.05
CA PHE A 268 8.83 -15.85 -2.19
C PHE A 268 9.28 -16.39 -0.82
N THR A 269 8.50 -17.29 -0.23
CA THR A 269 8.78 -17.85 1.09
C THR A 269 8.23 -19.27 1.27
N ASP A 270 8.96 -20.08 2.04
CA ASP A 270 8.55 -21.41 2.49
C ASP A 270 7.60 -21.35 3.69
N LEU A 271 7.60 -20.25 4.46
CA LEU A 271 6.84 -20.12 5.70
C LEU A 271 5.34 -20.22 5.46
N TYR A 272 4.79 -19.42 4.54
CA TYR A 272 3.35 -19.47 4.26
C TYR A 272 2.93 -20.77 3.57
N ILE A 273 3.79 -21.33 2.72
CA ILE A 273 3.51 -22.61 2.05
C ILE A 273 3.40 -23.73 3.08
N SER A 274 4.38 -23.84 3.99
CA SER A 274 4.35 -24.85 5.05
C SER A 274 3.20 -24.63 6.03
N HIS A 275 2.88 -23.38 6.38
CA HIS A 275 1.80 -23.08 7.31
C HIS A 275 0.40 -23.33 6.74
N LEU A 276 0.13 -22.89 5.50
CA LEU A 276 -1.21 -22.94 4.90
C LEU A 276 -1.50 -24.27 4.19
N TYR A 277 -0.49 -24.88 3.57
CA TYR A 277 -0.66 -26.08 2.76
C TYR A 277 -0.01 -27.33 3.35
N ASN A 278 0.85 -27.18 4.39
CA ASN A 278 1.62 -28.28 4.96
C ASN A 278 2.45 -29.03 3.90
N MET A 279 3.10 -28.27 3.02
CA MET A 279 3.91 -28.75 1.91
C MET A 279 5.29 -28.08 1.93
N ASN A 280 6.29 -28.71 1.32
CA ASN A 280 7.51 -28.00 0.92
C ASN A 280 7.33 -27.29 -0.44
N ILE A 281 8.29 -26.44 -0.81
CA ILE A 281 8.25 -25.66 -2.05
C ILE A 281 8.03 -26.54 -3.29
N LYS A 282 8.73 -27.66 -3.39
CA LYS A 282 8.64 -28.55 -4.55
C LYS A 282 7.26 -29.18 -4.64
N GLU A 283 6.77 -29.74 -3.54
CA GLU A 283 5.43 -30.34 -3.46
C GLU A 283 4.34 -29.33 -3.81
N PHE A 284 4.43 -28.12 -3.27
CA PHE A 284 3.49 -27.05 -3.55
C PHE A 284 3.48 -26.69 -5.03
N VAL A 285 4.64 -26.51 -5.65
CA VAL A 285 4.73 -26.21 -7.09
C VAL A 285 4.17 -27.35 -7.95
N ASP A 286 4.48 -28.60 -7.62
CA ASP A 286 3.95 -29.76 -8.34
C ASP A 286 2.42 -29.84 -8.23
N ILE A 287 1.88 -29.61 -7.03
CA ILE A 287 0.43 -29.61 -6.76
C ILE A 287 -0.26 -28.40 -7.40
N PHE A 288 0.31 -27.19 -7.29
CA PHE A 288 -0.23 -25.99 -7.95
C PHE A 288 -0.38 -26.21 -9.47
N ASN A 289 0.58 -26.88 -10.10
CA ASN A 289 0.57 -27.13 -11.53
C ASN A 289 -0.36 -28.26 -11.97
N THR A 290 -0.84 -29.09 -11.05
CA THR A 290 -1.62 -30.31 -11.37
C THR A 290 -3.02 -30.33 -10.75
N ASN A 291 -3.26 -29.56 -9.68
CA ASN A 291 -4.52 -29.49 -8.96
C ASN A 291 -5.15 -28.10 -9.12
N SER A 292 -6.27 -28.08 -9.85
CA SER A 292 -7.01 -26.87 -10.21
C SER A 292 -7.57 -26.12 -9.00
N THR A 293 -7.97 -26.83 -7.94
CA THR A 293 -8.53 -26.23 -6.72
C THR A 293 -7.45 -25.52 -5.92
N ILE A 294 -6.31 -26.19 -5.67
CA ILE A 294 -5.17 -25.58 -4.95
C ILE A 294 -4.63 -24.39 -5.74
N LYS A 295 -4.55 -24.51 -7.06
CA LYS A 295 -4.16 -23.41 -7.94
C LYS A 295 -5.02 -22.17 -7.74
N GLU A 296 -6.34 -22.32 -7.83
CA GLU A 296 -7.28 -21.21 -7.67
C GLU A 296 -7.23 -20.60 -6.26
N GLU A 297 -7.09 -21.42 -5.23
CA GLU A 297 -6.93 -20.95 -3.85
C GLU A 297 -5.63 -20.15 -3.67
N ALA A 298 -4.51 -20.69 -4.14
CA ALA A 298 -3.21 -20.04 -4.10
C ALA A 298 -3.22 -18.68 -4.82
N LEU A 299 -3.80 -18.62 -6.02
CA LEU A 299 -3.99 -17.37 -6.76
C LEU A 299 -4.85 -16.36 -6.00
N PHE A 300 -5.86 -16.81 -5.27
CA PHE A 300 -6.74 -15.90 -4.52
C PHE A 300 -6.13 -15.38 -3.22
N ILE A 301 -5.22 -16.12 -2.59
CA ILE A 301 -4.56 -15.69 -1.35
C ILE A 301 -3.25 -14.93 -1.60
N ASN A 302 -2.66 -15.07 -2.79
CA ASN A 302 -1.43 -14.39 -3.17
C ASN A 302 -1.68 -12.90 -3.52
N SER A 303 -1.06 -11.97 -2.78
CA SER A 303 -1.22 -10.52 -3.00
C SER A 303 -0.85 -10.10 -4.42
N ASP A 304 0.27 -10.60 -4.91
CA ASP A 304 0.75 -10.37 -6.29
C ASP A 304 -0.27 -10.81 -7.34
N SER A 305 -0.92 -11.94 -7.13
CA SER A 305 -1.95 -12.42 -8.05
C SER A 305 -3.22 -11.56 -8.00
N ILE A 306 -3.60 -11.06 -6.81
CA ILE A 306 -4.75 -10.18 -6.63
C ILE A 306 -4.54 -8.83 -7.34
N SER A 307 -3.35 -8.24 -7.22
CA SER A 307 -3.03 -6.94 -7.81
C SER A 307 -2.91 -7.01 -9.33
N HIS A 308 -2.20 -8.00 -9.87
CA HIS A 308 -2.07 -8.19 -11.32
C HIS A 308 -3.41 -8.51 -11.98
N LEU A 309 -4.24 -9.36 -11.35
CA LEU A 309 -5.57 -9.65 -11.87
C LEU A 309 -6.47 -8.41 -11.90
N ALA A 310 -6.38 -7.54 -10.88
CA ALA A 310 -7.13 -6.28 -10.86
C ALA A 310 -6.77 -5.39 -12.06
N ILE A 311 -5.48 -5.32 -12.40
CA ILE A 311 -4.99 -4.56 -13.54
C ILE A 311 -5.43 -5.20 -14.86
N ALA A 312 -5.28 -6.51 -15.01
CA ALA A 312 -5.70 -7.23 -16.22
C ALA A 312 -7.21 -7.07 -16.49
N LEU A 313 -8.03 -7.17 -15.44
CA LEU A 313 -9.48 -6.95 -15.53
C LEU A 313 -9.83 -5.48 -15.80
N GLY A 314 -9.14 -4.55 -15.15
CA GLY A 314 -9.29 -3.12 -15.38
C GLY A 314 -9.00 -2.75 -16.83
N ASN A 315 -7.89 -3.27 -17.39
CA ASN A 315 -7.51 -3.07 -18.79
C ASN A 315 -8.57 -3.63 -19.76
N TYR A 316 -9.04 -4.86 -19.52
CA TYR A 316 -10.13 -5.44 -20.31
C TYR A 316 -11.36 -4.52 -20.33
N GLY A 317 -11.76 -3.99 -19.17
CA GLY A 317 -12.88 -3.05 -19.07
C GLY A 317 -12.64 -1.72 -19.78
N PHE A 318 -11.44 -1.14 -19.69
CA PHE A 318 -11.09 0.10 -20.39
C PHE A 318 -11.17 -0.06 -21.91
N LYS A 319 -10.64 -1.17 -22.44
CA LYS A 319 -10.71 -1.50 -23.87
C LYS A 319 -12.15 -1.73 -24.33
N LYS A 320 -12.92 -2.53 -23.60
CA LYS A 320 -14.34 -2.82 -23.92
C LYS A 320 -15.20 -1.56 -23.96
N ASN A 321 -14.96 -0.62 -23.05
CA ASN A 321 -15.74 0.61 -22.93
C ASN A 321 -15.21 1.78 -23.77
N GLY A 322 -14.02 1.64 -24.39
CA GLY A 322 -13.40 2.71 -25.18
C GLY A 322 -12.99 3.94 -24.36
N THR A 323 -12.70 3.77 -23.07
CA THR A 323 -12.34 4.86 -22.15
C THR A 323 -11.08 4.53 -21.37
N MET A 324 -10.09 5.43 -21.40
CA MET A 324 -8.84 5.34 -20.65
C MET A 324 -8.75 6.49 -19.64
N PRO A 325 -9.25 6.34 -18.41
CA PRO A 325 -9.34 7.43 -17.43
C PRO A 325 -8.07 7.60 -16.59
N LEU A 326 -6.97 6.91 -16.93
CA LEU A 326 -5.74 6.92 -16.15
C LEU A 326 -4.92 8.17 -16.42
N LEU A 327 -4.39 8.77 -15.34
CA LEU A 327 -3.48 9.90 -15.36
C LEU A 327 -2.05 9.42 -15.63
N ASP A 328 -1.29 10.22 -16.36
CA ASP A 328 0.16 10.06 -16.43
C ASP A 328 0.79 10.69 -15.18
N THR A 329 1.61 9.93 -14.45
CA THR A 329 2.32 10.42 -13.25
C THR A 329 3.81 10.63 -13.47
N SER A 330 4.30 10.47 -14.70
CA SER A 330 5.73 10.53 -15.04
C SER A 330 6.39 11.86 -14.63
N GLU A 331 5.68 12.99 -14.72
CA GLU A 331 6.19 14.31 -14.36
C GLU A 331 6.51 14.48 -12.87
N PHE A 332 5.90 13.67 -12.00
CA PHE A 332 6.04 13.73 -10.54
C PHE A 332 7.00 12.69 -9.97
N LYS A 333 7.61 11.87 -10.82
CA LYS A 333 8.55 10.84 -10.38
C LYS A 333 9.79 11.46 -9.74
N THR A 334 10.26 10.81 -8.69
CA THR A 334 11.49 11.17 -8.02
C THR A 334 12.36 9.93 -7.86
N GLY A 335 13.64 10.03 -8.25
CA GLY A 335 14.59 8.91 -8.26
C GLY A 335 14.93 8.45 -9.68
N GLU A 336 15.96 7.60 -9.81
CA GLU A 336 16.28 6.97 -11.09
C GLU A 336 15.17 5.98 -11.47
N ALA A 337 14.81 5.93 -12.76
CA ALA A 337 13.85 4.95 -13.25
C ALA A 337 14.41 3.55 -13.01
N GLN A 338 13.77 2.80 -12.13
CA GLN A 338 14.18 1.43 -11.87
C GLN A 338 13.50 0.50 -12.89
N GLU A 339 14.32 -0.14 -13.73
CA GLU A 339 13.93 -1.39 -14.37
C GLU A 339 13.60 -2.39 -13.26
N THR A 340 12.52 -3.15 -13.50
CA THR A 340 11.82 -4.02 -12.54
C THR A 340 12.71 -4.83 -11.61
#